data_AF-A0A537YUN0-F1
#
_entry.id   AF-A0A537YUN0-F1
#
_cell.length_a   1.000
_cell.length_b   1.000
_cell.length_c   1.000
_cell.angle_alpha   90.00
_cell.angle_beta   90.00
_cell.angle_gamma   90.00
#
_symmetry.space_group_name_H-M   'P 1'
#
loop_
_entity.id
_entity.type
_entity.pdbx_description
1 polymer ?
#
loop_
_entity_poly.entity_id
_entity_poly.type
_entity_poly.pdbx_seq_one_letter_code
_entity_poly.pdbx_strand_id
1 'polypeptide(L)'
;MHGRLSPMSIELSIRPGRQDDVDGLARVRVNYAAFHALLDSEIFRELELEAVRAALHDRLALSGDEVLVAEADGEVVGFVEVRLEQPAGPANIHRDNLYGYVEDVAVLAAHRGRGFGRALMLAAEDWARA
;
A
#
# COMPACT_ATOMS: atom_id res chain seq x y z
N MET A 1 18.44 41.58 -0.92
CA MET A 1 18.95 40.37 -0.22
C MET A 1 17.87 39.32 -0.34
N HIS A 2 18.01 38.39 -1.29
CA HIS A 2 17.00 37.37 -1.59
C HIS A 2 17.05 36.28 -0.52
N GLY A 3 15.98 36.14 0.27
CA GLY A 3 15.80 35.04 1.21
C GLY A 3 15.77 33.72 0.45
N ARG A 4 16.73 32.85 0.73
CA ARG A 4 16.70 31.46 0.27
C ARG A 4 15.62 30.75 1.06
N LEU A 5 14.52 30.39 0.40
CA LEU A 5 13.59 29.39 0.90
C LEU A 5 14.38 28.08 1.01
N SER A 6 14.50 27.54 2.22
CA SER A 6 14.99 26.17 2.41
C SER A 6 14.10 25.21 1.60
N PRO A 7 14.64 24.19 0.93
CA PRO A 7 13.81 23.20 0.26
C PRO A 7 12.95 22.51 1.34
N MET A 8 11.63 22.67 1.21
CA MET A 8 10.65 21.99 2.03
C MET A 8 10.92 20.49 1.90
N SER A 9 11.46 19.91 2.96
CA SER A 9 11.84 18.51 2.98
C SER A 9 10.56 17.71 3.04
N ILE A 10 10.26 16.94 2.00
CA ILE A 10 9.04 16.13 1.96
C ILE A 10 9.22 15.03 3.00
N GLU A 11 8.52 15.16 4.11
CA GLU A 11 8.60 14.23 5.23
C GLU A 11 7.86 12.96 4.83
N LEU A 12 8.64 11.91 4.53
CA LEU A 12 8.13 10.57 4.27
C LEU A 12 7.80 9.92 5.62
N SER A 13 6.56 9.45 5.75
CA SER A 13 6.11 8.69 6.92
C SER A 13 5.46 7.39 6.49
N ILE A 14 5.77 6.29 7.18
CA ILE A 14 5.08 5.00 7.01
C ILE A 14 4.35 4.67 8.30
N ARG A 15 3.06 4.34 8.20
CA ARG A 15 2.21 4.07 9.36
C ARG A 15 1.04 3.15 9.00
N PRO A 16 0.37 2.52 10.00
CA PRO A 16 -0.91 1.87 9.79
C PRO A 16 -1.94 2.81 9.13
N GLY A 17 -2.69 2.25 8.19
CA GLY A 17 -3.84 2.88 7.56
C GLY A 17 -4.99 3.04 8.55
N ARG A 18 -5.73 4.13 8.40
CA ARG A 18 -6.82 4.54 9.29
C ARG A 18 -8.07 4.85 8.47
N GLN A 19 -9.22 4.91 9.13
CA GLN A 19 -10.48 5.26 8.45
C GLN A 19 -10.40 6.63 7.73
N ASP A 20 -9.65 7.59 8.27
CA ASP A 20 -9.44 8.90 7.63
C ASP A 20 -8.59 8.83 6.35
N ASP A 21 -7.89 7.71 6.10
CA ASP A 21 -7.05 7.52 4.91
C ASP A 21 -7.81 6.97 3.69
N VAL A 22 -9.08 6.60 3.85
CA VAL A 22 -9.88 5.92 2.81
C VAL A 22 -9.84 6.68 1.49
N ASP A 23 -9.96 8.00 1.53
CA ASP A 23 -9.94 8.85 0.34
C ASP A 23 -8.60 8.79 -0.40
N GLY A 24 -7.51 8.88 0.35
CA GLY A 24 -6.15 8.82 -0.19
C GLY A 24 -5.84 7.42 -0.73
N LEU A 25 -6.15 6.38 0.04
CA LEU A 25 -5.99 4.97 -0.36
C LEU A 25 -6.79 4.64 -1.63
N ALA A 26 -8.04 5.08 -1.72
CA ALA A 26 -8.89 4.84 -2.87
C ALA A 26 -8.28 5.46 -4.15
N ARG A 27 -7.75 6.69 -4.05
CA ARG A 27 -7.04 7.36 -5.14
C ARG A 27 -5.80 6.56 -5.59
N VAL A 28 -5.00 6.05 -4.66
CA VAL A 28 -3.83 5.21 -5.00
C VAL A 28 -4.28 3.91 -5.67
N ARG A 29 -5.30 3.24 -5.15
CA ARG A 29 -5.82 1.97 -5.70
C ARG A 29 -6.40 2.11 -7.10
N VAL A 30 -7.16 3.17 -7.38
CA VAL A 30 -7.66 3.45 -8.73
C VAL A 30 -6.49 3.65 -9.70
N ASN A 31 -5.46 4.41 -9.30
CA ASN A 31 -4.26 4.60 -10.13
C ASN A 31 -3.50 3.29 -10.37
N TYR A 32 -3.36 2.46 -9.33
CA TYR A 32 -2.76 1.13 -9.39
C TYR A 32 -3.51 0.20 -10.34
N ALA A 33 -4.84 0.16 -10.25
CA ALA A 33 -5.67 -0.68 -11.12
C ALA A 33 -5.64 -0.21 -12.58
N ALA A 34 -5.71 1.10 -12.82
CA ALA A 34 -5.59 1.66 -14.17
C ALA A 34 -4.22 1.34 -14.80
N PHE A 35 -3.14 1.35 -13.99
CA PHE A 35 -1.83 0.93 -14.46
C PHE A 35 -1.80 -0.56 -14.87
N HIS A 36 -2.46 -1.45 -14.12
CA HIS A 36 -2.55 -2.87 -14.47
C HIS A 36 -3.41 -3.11 -15.72
N ALA A 37 -4.57 -2.45 -15.82
CA ALA A 37 -5.45 -2.53 -16.99
C ALA A 37 -4.76 -2.02 -18.27
N LEU A 38 -3.88 -1.01 -18.15
CA LEU A 38 -3.05 -0.53 -19.26
C LEU A 38 -2.05 -1.58 -19.75
N LEU A 39 -1.49 -2.38 -18.84
CA LEU A 39 -0.52 -3.43 -19.17
C LEU A 39 -1.20 -4.66 -19.78
N ASP A 40 -2.33 -5.08 -19.22
CA ASP A 40 -3.11 -6.22 -19.69
C ASP A 40 -4.60 -6.06 -19.31
N SER A 41 -5.40 -5.63 -20.28
CA SER A 41 -6.85 -5.45 -20.11
C SER A 41 -7.65 -6.75 -20.23
N GLU A 42 -7.03 -7.87 -20.63
CA GLU A 42 -7.71 -9.18 -20.63
C GLU A 42 -7.75 -9.75 -19.21
N ILE A 43 -6.75 -9.42 -18.37
CA ILE A 43 -6.64 -9.87 -16.99
C ILE A 43 -7.16 -8.82 -16.00
N PHE A 44 -6.85 -7.54 -16.23
CA PHE A 44 -7.10 -6.47 -15.26
C PHE A 44 -8.12 -5.44 -15.75
N ARG A 45 -8.76 -4.76 -14.80
CA ARG A 45 -9.76 -3.72 -15.06
C ARG A 45 -9.49 -2.47 -14.24
N GLU A 46 -9.95 -1.34 -14.75
CA GLU A 46 -10.04 -0.11 -13.96
C GLU A 46 -11.06 -0.28 -12.83
N LEU A 47 -10.90 0.51 -11.77
CA LEU A 47 -11.78 0.49 -10.61
C LEU A 47 -12.50 1.83 -10.49
N GLU A 48 -13.77 1.76 -10.13
CA GLU A 48 -14.58 2.93 -9.79
C GLU A 48 -14.26 3.41 -8.37
N LEU A 49 -13.98 4.70 -8.22
CA LEU A 49 -13.50 5.29 -6.98
C LEU A 49 -14.42 5.01 -5.78
N GLU A 50 -15.73 5.16 -5.96
CA GLU A 50 -16.70 4.98 -4.87
C GLU A 50 -16.82 3.52 -4.43
N ALA A 51 -16.72 2.58 -5.37
CA ALA A 51 -16.70 1.16 -5.06
C ALA A 51 -15.44 0.79 -4.24
N VAL A 52 -14.30 1.40 -4.58
CA VAL A 52 -13.05 1.22 -3.83
C VAL A 52 -13.15 1.82 -2.42
N ARG A 53 -13.73 3.01 -2.27
CA ARG A 53 -13.95 3.64 -0.95
C ARG A 53 -14.78 2.75 -0.03
N ALA A 54 -15.91 2.24 -0.53
CA ALA A 54 -16.77 1.34 0.24
C ALA A 54 -16.03 0.09 0.71
N ALA A 55 -15.28 -0.57 -0.19
CA ALA A 55 -14.51 -1.77 0.16
C ALA A 55 -13.38 -1.49 1.17
N LEU A 56 -12.74 -0.32 1.10
CA LEU A 56 -11.68 0.08 2.03
C LEU A 56 -12.20 0.35 3.44
N HIS A 57 -13.38 0.93 3.59
CA HIS A 57 -14.00 1.13 4.90
C HIS A 57 -14.14 -0.20 5.66
N ASP A 58 -14.64 -1.23 4.98
CA ASP A 58 -14.78 -2.57 5.54
C ASP A 58 -13.41 -3.20 5.84
N ARG A 59 -12.46 -3.09 4.90
CA ARG A 59 -11.13 -3.68 5.05
C ARG A 59 -10.37 -3.12 6.24
N LEU A 60 -10.35 -1.80 6.41
CA LEU A 60 -9.65 -1.13 7.52
C LEU A 60 -10.31 -1.38 8.89
N ALA A 61 -11.48 -2.04 8.93
CA ALA A 61 -12.12 -2.47 10.16
C ALA A 61 -11.80 -3.94 10.54
N LEU A 62 -11.19 -4.72 9.64
CA LEU A 62 -10.86 -6.13 9.87
C LEU A 62 -9.52 -6.28 10.60
N SER A 63 -9.43 -7.30 11.46
CA SER A 63 -8.19 -7.65 12.19
C SER A 63 -7.46 -8.83 11.54
N GLY A 64 -6.14 -8.77 11.44
CA GLY A 64 -5.27 -9.88 10.99
C GLY A 64 -4.62 -9.67 9.62
N ASP A 65 -5.21 -8.80 8.80
CA ASP A 65 -4.56 -8.15 7.66
C ASP A 65 -4.10 -6.75 8.10
N GLU A 66 -3.04 -6.22 7.50
CA GLU A 66 -2.57 -4.87 7.74
C GLU A 66 -2.42 -4.11 6.43
N VAL A 67 -2.94 -2.88 6.41
CA VAL A 67 -2.70 -1.92 5.33
C VAL A 67 -1.78 -0.85 5.89
N LEU A 68 -0.54 -0.81 5.43
CA LEU A 68 0.40 0.26 5.77
C LEU A 68 0.38 1.32 4.67
N VAL A 69 0.32 2.60 5.06
CA VAL A 69 0.30 3.73 4.13
C VAL A 69 1.63 4.47 4.14
N ALA A 70 2.00 4.96 2.96
CA ALA A 70 3.03 5.97 2.80
C ALA A 70 2.36 7.34 2.71
N GLU A 71 2.69 8.22 3.64
CA GLU A 71 2.23 9.59 3.70
C GLU A 71 3.36 10.56 3.28
N ALA A 72 2.98 11.58 2.51
CA ALA A 72 3.83 12.71 2.16
C ALA A 72 3.01 14.00 2.16
N ASP A 73 3.48 15.02 2.88
CA ASP A 73 2.79 16.32 2.98
C ASP A 73 1.31 16.21 3.43
N GLY A 74 1.01 15.27 4.34
CA GLY A 74 -0.34 15.01 4.84
C GLY A 74 -1.22 14.14 3.93
N GLU A 75 -0.71 13.70 2.78
CA GLU A 75 -1.46 12.93 1.79
C GLU A 75 -0.96 11.49 1.71
N VAL A 76 -1.87 10.53 1.60
CA VAL A 76 -1.52 9.15 1.26
C VAL A 76 -1.10 9.08 -0.21
N VAL A 77 0.12 8.61 -0.44
CA VAL A 77 0.78 8.53 -1.75
C VAL A 77 1.18 7.12 -2.15
N GLY A 78 1.05 6.16 -1.24
CA GLY A 78 1.32 4.76 -1.48
C GLY A 78 0.76 3.88 -0.37
N PHE A 79 0.72 2.58 -0.63
CA PHE A 79 0.33 1.58 0.36
C PHE A 79 1.07 0.26 0.13
N VAL A 80 1.08 -0.58 1.17
CA VAL A 80 1.37 -2.01 1.08
C VAL A 80 0.36 -2.77 1.91
N GLU A 81 -0.14 -3.88 1.37
CA GLU A 81 -1.05 -4.78 2.07
C GLU A 81 -0.32 -6.05 2.42
N VAL A 82 -0.37 -6.41 3.70
CA VAL A 82 0.28 -7.59 4.24
C VAL A 82 -0.66 -8.41 5.09
N ARG A 83 -0.49 -9.72 5.04
CA ARG A 83 -1.19 -10.66 5.91
C ARG A 83 -0.25 -11.77 6.35
N LEU A 84 -0.52 -12.36 7.51
CA LEU A 84 0.14 -13.59 7.92
C LEU A 84 -0.54 -14.75 7.21
N GLU A 85 0.23 -15.57 6.52
CA GLU A 85 -0.27 -16.74 5.82
C GLU A 85 0.45 -17.99 6.32
N GLN A 86 -0.35 -19.01 6.64
CA GLN A 86 0.15 -20.34 6.92
C GLN A 86 -0.16 -21.23 5.71
N PRO A 87 0.87 -21.77 5.04
CA PRO A 87 0.65 -22.70 3.94
C PRO A 87 -0.05 -23.95 4.47
N ALA A 88 -1.15 -24.36 3.83
CA ALA A 88 -1.90 -25.53 4.26
C ALA A 88 -1.74 -26.70 3.27
N GLY A 89 -1.65 -27.91 3.82
CA GLY A 89 -1.90 -29.15 3.11
C GLY A 89 -0.67 -29.98 2.73
N PRO A 90 -0.84 -31.30 2.54
CA PRO A 90 0.26 -32.26 2.33
C PRO A 90 0.95 -32.14 0.96
N ALA A 91 0.43 -31.31 0.06
CA ALA A 91 0.97 -31.07 -1.27
C ALA A 91 1.81 -29.77 -1.36
N ASN A 92 2.14 -29.15 -0.22
CA ASN A 92 2.98 -27.97 -0.20
C ASN A 92 4.47 -28.33 -0.14
N ILE A 93 5.29 -27.71 -1.00
CA ILE A 93 6.74 -27.84 -0.96
C ILE A 93 7.37 -26.99 0.16
N HIS A 94 6.64 -26.00 0.67
CA HIS A 94 7.05 -25.16 1.78
C HIS A 94 6.81 -25.88 3.12
N ARG A 95 7.73 -25.69 4.07
CA ARG A 95 7.51 -26.14 5.46
C ARG A 95 6.32 -25.40 6.06
N ASP A 96 5.71 -25.98 7.09
CA ASP A 96 4.60 -25.41 7.89
C ASP A 96 5.05 -24.18 8.71
N ASN A 97 5.58 -23.17 8.05
CA ASN A 97 6.04 -21.92 8.63
C ASN A 97 4.99 -20.83 8.36
N LEU A 98 4.72 -19.99 9.35
CA LEU A 98 4.00 -18.75 9.15
C LEU A 98 4.89 -17.77 8.36
N TYR A 99 4.37 -17.17 7.30
CA TYR A 99 5.08 -16.15 6.53
C TYR A 99 4.23 -14.89 6.34
N GLY A 100 4.90 -13.75 6.28
CA GLY A 100 4.27 -12.49 5.83
C GLY A 100 4.10 -12.53 4.32
N TYR A 101 2.86 -12.40 3.87
CA TYR A 101 2.50 -12.32 2.46
C TYR A 101 2.18 -10.87 2.11
N VAL A 102 2.94 -10.29 1.18
CA VAL A 102 2.65 -8.97 0.59
C VAL A 102 1.72 -9.20 -0.60
N GLU A 103 0.47 -8.77 -0.48
CA GLU A 103 -0.53 -8.94 -1.53
C GLU A 103 -0.37 -7.89 -2.63
N ASP A 104 -0.35 -6.62 -2.23
CA ASP A 104 -0.23 -5.49 -3.13
C ASP A 104 0.73 -4.45 -2.57
N VAL A 105 1.51 -3.80 -3.43
CA VAL A 105 2.31 -2.62 -3.09
C VAL A 105 2.24 -1.61 -4.22
N ALA A 106 1.93 -0.36 -3.89
CA ALA A 106 1.79 0.69 -4.88
C ALA A 106 2.26 2.05 -4.36
N VAL A 107 2.83 2.86 -5.27
CA VAL A 107 3.16 4.26 -5.04
C VAL A 107 2.71 5.05 -6.26
N LEU A 108 2.05 6.19 -6.03
CA LEU A 108 1.65 7.12 -7.09
C LEU A 108 2.84 7.52 -7.94
N ALA A 109 2.63 7.63 -9.25
CA ALA A 109 3.70 7.90 -10.22
C ALA A 109 4.57 9.12 -9.84
N ALA A 110 3.97 10.21 -9.37
CA ALA A 110 4.65 11.45 -8.97
C ALA A 110 5.58 11.28 -7.73
N HIS A 111 5.43 10.19 -6.98
CA HIS A 111 6.21 9.91 -5.76
C HIS A 111 7.20 8.75 -5.95
N ARG A 112 7.29 8.14 -7.15
CA ARG A 112 8.24 7.07 -7.44
C ARG A 112 9.68 7.57 -7.51
N GLY A 113 10.65 6.67 -7.34
CA GLY A 113 12.09 7.01 -7.38
C GLY A 113 12.59 7.79 -6.16
N ARG A 114 11.75 7.96 -5.13
CA ARG A 114 12.04 8.78 -3.95
C ARG A 114 12.11 7.99 -2.63
N GLY A 115 12.13 6.67 -2.71
CA GLY A 115 12.30 5.78 -1.55
C GLY A 115 11.01 5.27 -0.89
N PHE A 116 9.83 5.78 -1.24
CA PHE A 116 8.54 5.33 -0.65
C PHE A 116 8.30 3.83 -0.77
N GLY A 117 8.52 3.23 -1.95
CA GLY A 117 8.35 1.78 -2.12
C GLY A 117 9.29 0.95 -1.26
N ARG A 118 10.55 1.39 -1.11
CA ARG A 118 11.52 0.73 -0.22
C ARG A 118 11.07 0.86 1.25
N ALA A 119 10.60 2.03 1.66
CA ALA A 119 10.14 2.25 3.02
C ALA A 119 8.90 1.42 3.36
N LEU A 120 7.93 1.30 2.43
CA LEU A 120 6.77 0.43 2.56
C LEU A 120 7.18 -1.03 2.76
N MET A 121 8.07 -1.55 1.90
CA MET A 121 8.52 -2.95 2.01
C MET A 121 9.27 -3.23 3.31
N LEU A 122 10.11 -2.31 3.77
CA LEU A 122 10.79 -2.46 5.07
C LEU A 122 9.79 -2.49 6.23
N ALA A 123 8.78 -1.62 6.21
CA ALA A 123 7.74 -1.63 7.24
C ALA A 123 6.89 -2.92 7.20
N ALA A 124 6.60 -3.44 6.01
CA ALA A 124 5.95 -4.74 5.83
C ALA A 124 6.79 -5.89 6.41
N GLU A 125 8.10 -5.88 6.18
CA GLU A 125 9.02 -6.87 6.76
C GLU A 125 9.09 -6.76 8.28
N ASP A 126 9.16 -5.55 8.83
CA ASP A 126 9.19 -5.32 10.28
C ASP A 126 7.88 -5.76 10.94
N TRP A 127 6.73 -5.47 10.31
CA TRP A 127 5.42 -5.96 10.75
C TRP A 127 5.38 -7.49 10.76
N ALA A 128 5.90 -8.16 9.73
CA ALA A 128 5.89 -9.62 9.64
C ALA A 128 6.83 -10.32 10.65
N ARG A 129 7.77 -9.59 11.26
CA ARG A 129 8.68 -10.12 12.29
C ARG A 129 8.18 -9.91 13.73
N ALA A 130 7.20 -9.02 13.93
CA ALA A 130 6.67 -8.66 15.24
C ALA A 130 5.85 -9.79 15.87
#